data_AF-A0A0G1N8K0-F1
#
_entry.id   AF-A0A0G1N8K0-F1
#
_cell.length_a   1.000
_cell.length_b   1.000
_cell.length_c   1.000
_cell.angle_alpha   90.00
_cell.angle_beta   90.00
_cell.angle_gamma   90.00
#
_symmetry.space_group_name_H-M   'P 1'
#
loop_
_entity.id
_entity.type
_entity.pdbx_description
1 polymer ?
#
loop_
_entity_poly.entity_id
_entity_poly.type
_entity_poly.pdbx_seq_one_letter_code
_entity_poly.pdbx_strand_id
1 'polypeptide(L)'
;MKYLVPILIVIVIILVGGLSFFLGKSGTFIKNVPSPAPTITGTETPKPTKKVAGGGILSFPRYELMVPIDWTETKESQGADDEKIILTKGSYQISITQGGFGGAACLFPGDADIEGPSARYEAYKELTTQSGDEFRRSWTGDELTSTGFAICHKTQYGWGAPTLYGHIAFITPAVKSRAMLDEMDAILSSLKKI
;
A
#
# COMPACT_ATOMS: atom_id res chain seq x y z
N MET A 1 23.35 -69.06 -4.65
CA MET A 1 23.14 -67.83 -5.46
C MET A 1 21.73 -67.22 -5.37
N LYS A 2 20.67 -67.96 -4.95
CA LYS A 2 19.29 -67.42 -4.86
C LYS A 2 19.04 -66.31 -3.82
N TYR A 3 19.91 -66.17 -2.81
CA TYR A 3 19.73 -65.18 -1.73
C TYR A 3 20.71 -64.00 -1.79
N LEU A 4 21.61 -63.97 -2.78
CA LEU A 4 22.66 -62.96 -2.85
C LEU A 4 22.09 -61.59 -3.29
N VAL A 5 21.12 -61.60 -4.19
CA VAL A 5 20.43 -60.40 -4.68
C VAL A 5 19.56 -59.71 -3.61
N PRO A 6 18.70 -60.40 -2.83
CA PRO A 6 17.91 -59.73 -1.80
C PRO A 6 18.77 -59.20 -0.64
N ILE A 7 19.87 -59.88 -0.28
CA ILE A 7 20.80 -59.40 0.75
C ILE A 7 21.49 -58.10 0.30
N LEU A 8 21.86 -58.00 -0.98
CA LEU A 8 22.52 -56.81 -1.52
C LEU A 8 21.57 -55.60 -1.57
N ILE A 9 20.29 -55.82 -1.86
CA ILE A 9 19.26 -54.76 -1.84
C ILE A 9 19.04 -54.22 -0.42
N VAL A 10 18.99 -55.09 0.59
CA VAL A 10 18.84 -54.66 2.00
C VAL A 10 20.06 -53.85 2.46
N ILE A 11 21.28 -54.25 2.08
CA ILE A 11 22.51 -53.51 2.41
C ILE A 11 22.51 -52.12 1.75
N VAL A 12 22.07 -52.00 0.50
CA VAL A 12 21.98 -50.69 -0.18
C VAL A 12 20.95 -49.78 0.50
N ILE A 13 19.78 -50.28 0.90
CA ILE A 13 18.76 -49.47 1.59
C ILE A 13 19.28 -48.99 2.96
N ILE A 14 20.01 -49.83 3.71
CA ILE A 14 20.62 -49.45 4.99
C ILE A 14 21.72 -48.40 4.79
N LEU A 15 22.54 -48.52 3.73
CA LEU A 15 23.59 -47.53 3.41
C LEU A 15 23.01 -46.18 2.99
N VAL A 16 21.95 -46.15 2.16
CA VAL A 16 21.30 -44.90 1.72
C VAL A 16 20.50 -44.23 2.86
N GLY A 17 19.86 -45.03 3.73
CA GLY A 17 19.18 -44.52 4.93
C GLY A 17 20.15 -43.97 5.99
N GLY A 18 21.29 -44.63 6.20
CA GLY A 18 22.32 -44.21 7.17
C GLY A 18 23.04 -42.92 6.77
N LEU A 19 23.32 -42.72 5.48
CA LEU A 19 23.92 -41.47 4.97
C LEU A 19 23.00 -40.26 5.14
N SER A 20 21.69 -40.44 4.96
CA SER A 20 20.69 -39.38 5.14
C SER A 20 20.56 -38.93 6.61
N PHE A 21 20.78 -39.83 7.58
CA PHE A 21 20.68 -39.52 9.00
C PHE A 21 21.93 -38.82 9.56
N PHE A 22 23.11 -39.08 8.98
CA PHE A 22 24.36 -38.43 9.41
C PHE A 22 24.61 -37.07 8.75
N LEU A 23 24.12 -36.82 7.54
CA LEU A 23 24.24 -35.51 6.88
C LEU A 23 23.27 -34.45 7.43
N GLY A 24 22.19 -34.86 8.12
CA GLY A 24 21.21 -33.97 8.74
C GLY A 24 21.58 -33.42 10.13
N LYS A 25 22.73 -33.82 10.70
CA LYS A 25 23.13 -33.45 12.07
C LYS A 25 24.42 -32.63 12.14
N SER A 26 24.70 -31.87 11.08
CA SER A 26 25.77 -30.88 11.07
C SER A 26 25.31 -29.63 11.80
N GLY A 27 25.71 -29.49 13.05
CA GLY A 27 25.44 -28.33 13.89
C GLY A 27 25.86 -27.04 13.18
N THR A 28 24.92 -26.11 13.09
CA THR A 28 25.18 -24.71 12.76
C THR A 28 26.06 -24.12 13.87
N PHE A 29 27.36 -24.05 13.62
CA PHE A 29 28.23 -23.13 14.36
C PHE A 29 27.75 -21.71 14.04
N ILE A 30 27.10 -21.06 15.01
CA ILE A 30 26.90 -19.61 14.99
C ILE A 30 28.29 -19.00 15.06
N LYS A 31 28.82 -18.65 13.88
CA LYS A 31 29.93 -17.71 13.76
C LYS A 31 29.48 -16.46 14.51
N ASN A 32 30.25 -16.04 15.51
CA ASN A 32 30.02 -14.79 16.25
C ASN A 32 29.88 -13.65 15.22
N VAL A 33 28.64 -13.33 14.87
CA VAL A 33 28.31 -12.13 14.10
C VAL A 33 28.43 -11.00 15.13
N PRO A 34 29.24 -9.96 14.88
CA PRO A 34 29.25 -8.81 15.76
C PRO A 34 27.81 -8.32 15.91
N SER A 35 27.38 -8.21 17.16
CA SER A 35 26.10 -7.63 17.55
C SER A 35 25.83 -6.39 16.69
N PRO A 36 24.68 -6.28 16.00
CA PRO A 36 24.36 -5.04 15.34
C PRO A 36 24.37 -3.97 16.44
N ALA A 37 25.32 -3.03 16.32
CA ALA A 37 25.23 -1.77 17.04
C ALA A 37 23.80 -1.23 16.82
N PRO A 38 23.15 -0.65 17.84
CA PRO A 38 21.88 0.02 17.61
C PRO A 38 22.08 0.99 16.46
N THR A 39 21.47 0.70 15.32
CA THR A 39 21.24 1.70 14.29
C THR A 39 20.52 2.80 15.04
N ILE A 40 21.19 3.94 15.19
CA ILE A 40 20.55 5.15 15.62
C ILE A 40 19.51 5.39 14.53
N THR A 41 18.27 4.95 14.77
CA THR A 41 17.13 5.36 14.01
C THR A 41 17.17 6.86 14.12
N GLY A 42 17.67 7.51 13.06
CA GLY A 42 17.64 8.95 12.96
C GLY A 42 16.22 9.34 13.30
N THR A 43 16.05 10.01 14.43
CA THR A 43 14.78 10.62 14.75
C THR A 43 14.66 11.71 13.70
N GLU A 44 14.02 11.38 12.57
CA GLU A 44 13.61 12.40 11.61
C GLU A 44 12.80 13.40 12.43
N THR A 45 13.37 14.59 12.60
CA THR A 45 12.69 15.68 13.29
C THR A 45 11.32 15.81 12.64
N PRO A 46 10.22 15.70 13.43
CA PRO A 46 8.88 15.76 12.87
C PRO A 46 8.75 17.03 12.06
N LYS A 47 8.51 16.87 10.76
CA LYS A 47 8.33 18.01 9.88
C LYS A 47 7.10 18.78 10.38
N PRO A 48 7.18 20.11 10.54
CA PRO A 48 6.03 20.89 10.95
C PRO A 48 4.87 20.68 9.99
N THR A 49 3.69 20.44 10.53
CA THR A 49 2.46 20.19 9.79
C THR A 49 1.39 21.23 10.13
N LYS A 50 0.51 21.50 9.18
CA LYS A 50 -0.71 22.29 9.32
C LYS A 50 -1.92 21.38 9.13
N LYS A 51 -3.04 21.79 9.72
CA LYS A 51 -4.33 21.13 9.54
C LYS A 51 -5.02 21.71 8.31
N VAL A 52 -5.49 20.83 7.42
CA VAL A 52 -6.34 21.18 6.27
C VAL A 52 -7.68 20.50 6.45
N ALA A 53 -8.78 21.24 6.28
CA ALA A 53 -10.13 20.72 6.47
C ALA A 53 -11.01 20.93 5.24
N GLY A 54 -11.86 19.93 4.98
CA GLY A 54 -12.74 19.92 3.82
C GLY A 54 -13.98 19.07 4.01
N GLY A 55 -14.75 19.04 2.95
CA GLY A 55 -15.90 18.19 2.75
C GLY A 55 -17.18 18.65 3.45
N GLY A 56 -18.07 17.69 3.70
CA GLY A 56 -19.46 17.97 4.07
C GLY A 56 -20.32 18.34 2.86
N ILE A 57 -19.92 17.92 1.66
CA ILE A 57 -20.66 18.09 0.41
C ILE A 57 -21.43 16.80 0.12
N LEU A 58 -22.73 16.94 -0.22
CA LEU A 58 -23.64 15.82 -0.45
C LEU A 58 -23.63 14.82 0.73
N SER A 59 -23.36 13.54 0.46
CA SER A 59 -23.29 12.46 1.45
C SER A 59 -21.88 12.24 2.02
N PHE A 60 -20.87 12.96 1.53
CA PHE A 60 -19.51 12.82 2.04
C PHE A 60 -19.38 13.57 3.38
N PRO A 61 -18.68 13.00 4.37
CA PRO A 61 -18.50 13.68 5.64
C PRO A 61 -17.48 14.82 5.50
N ARG A 62 -17.44 15.64 6.54
CA ARG A 62 -16.32 16.53 6.78
C ARG A 62 -15.10 15.72 7.23
N TYR A 63 -13.93 16.23 6.89
CA TYR A 63 -12.66 15.61 7.25
C TYR A 63 -11.58 16.66 7.50
N GLU A 64 -10.53 16.22 8.18
CA GLU A 64 -9.27 16.95 8.35
C GLU A 64 -8.07 16.08 7.96
N LEU A 65 -6.99 16.74 7.55
CA LEU A 65 -5.70 16.17 7.14
C LEU A 65 -4.58 16.92 7.86
N MET A 66 -3.48 16.22 8.16
CA MET A 66 -2.22 16.84 8.56
C MET A 66 -1.28 16.91 7.35
N VAL A 67 -0.96 18.12 6.95
CA VAL A 67 -0.18 18.39 5.73
C VAL A 67 1.10 19.12 6.11
N PRO A 68 2.29 18.72 5.63
CA PRO A 68 3.51 19.47 5.89
C PRO A 68 3.42 20.93 5.41
N ILE A 69 4.00 21.86 6.18
CA ILE A 69 3.81 23.30 5.95
C ILE A 69 4.35 23.82 4.60
N ASP A 70 5.25 23.08 3.96
CA ASP A 70 5.83 23.39 2.65
C ASP A 70 4.94 22.97 1.47
N TRP A 71 3.77 22.39 1.75
CA TRP A 71 2.74 22.15 0.74
C TRP A 71 1.82 23.36 0.60
N THR A 72 1.54 23.73 -0.64
CA THR A 72 0.51 24.72 -0.98
C THR A 72 -0.85 24.04 -0.99
N GLU A 73 -1.82 24.69 -0.36
CA GLU A 73 -3.22 24.27 -0.37
C GLU A 73 -4.02 25.23 -1.25
N THR A 74 -4.83 24.68 -2.15
CA THR A 74 -5.87 25.42 -2.86
C THR A 74 -7.20 24.70 -2.73
N LYS A 75 -8.29 25.48 -2.72
CA LYS A 75 -9.65 24.99 -2.68
C LYS A 75 -10.41 25.53 -3.88
N GLU A 76 -11.03 24.64 -4.64
CA GLU A 76 -11.84 24.95 -5.82
C GLU A 76 -13.27 24.45 -5.59
N SER A 77 -14.25 25.17 -6.13
CA SER A 77 -15.66 24.80 -6.11
C SER A 77 -16.37 25.52 -7.26
N GLN A 78 -17.28 24.82 -7.93
CA GLN A 78 -18.11 25.34 -9.02
C GLN A 78 -19.56 25.61 -8.58
N GLY A 79 -19.94 25.22 -7.36
CA GLY A 79 -21.26 25.41 -6.77
C GLY A 79 -21.39 24.79 -5.37
N ALA A 80 -22.61 24.68 -4.87
CA ALA A 80 -22.86 24.13 -3.54
C ALA A 80 -22.67 22.61 -3.44
N ASP A 81 -22.64 21.92 -4.58
CA ASP A 81 -22.63 20.46 -4.68
C ASP A 81 -21.25 19.88 -5.02
N ASP A 82 -20.22 20.72 -5.06
CA ASP A 82 -18.84 20.29 -5.29
C ASP A 82 -17.81 21.06 -4.45
N GLU A 83 -16.77 20.34 -4.03
CA GLU A 83 -15.56 20.92 -3.45
C GLU A 83 -14.37 20.08 -3.89
N LYS A 84 -13.26 20.74 -4.24
CA LYS A 84 -11.98 20.10 -4.51
C LYS A 84 -10.90 20.75 -3.66
N ILE A 85 -10.31 19.97 -2.77
CA ILE A 85 -9.07 20.33 -2.07
C ILE A 85 -7.89 19.83 -2.88
N ILE A 86 -6.91 20.69 -3.05
CA ILE A 86 -5.70 20.42 -3.80
C ILE A 86 -4.50 20.75 -2.92
N LEU A 87 -3.65 19.76 -2.67
CA LEU A 87 -2.39 19.88 -1.95
C LEU A 87 -1.26 19.69 -2.94
N THR A 88 -0.38 20.68 -3.08
CA THR A 88 0.70 20.65 -4.08
C THR A 88 2.07 20.86 -3.43
N LYS A 89 3.06 20.08 -3.87
CA LYS A 89 4.47 20.29 -3.54
C LYS A 89 5.34 20.03 -4.77
N GLY A 90 5.96 21.09 -5.27
CA GLY A 90 6.76 21.00 -6.50
C GLY A 90 5.94 20.42 -7.66
N SER A 91 6.33 19.25 -8.16
CA SER A 91 5.73 18.60 -9.32
C SER A 91 4.70 17.50 -9.00
N TYR A 92 4.30 17.35 -7.73
CA TYR A 92 3.33 16.34 -7.32
C TYR A 92 2.23 16.91 -6.43
N GLN A 93 1.08 16.25 -6.45
CA GLN A 93 -0.15 16.77 -5.90
C GLN A 93 -1.06 15.65 -5.40
N ILE A 94 -1.79 15.94 -4.33
CA ILE A 94 -2.93 15.16 -3.87
C ILE A 94 -4.16 16.03 -4.09
N SER A 95 -5.21 15.48 -4.70
CA SER A 95 -6.51 16.15 -4.75
C SER A 95 -7.60 15.27 -4.16
N ILE A 96 -8.51 15.87 -3.39
CA ILE A 96 -9.71 15.23 -2.88
C ILE A 96 -10.90 16.03 -3.41
N THR A 97 -11.69 15.41 -4.28
CA THR A 97 -12.89 16.02 -4.85
C THR A 97 -14.14 15.35 -4.29
N GLN A 98 -15.05 16.15 -3.72
CA GLN A 98 -16.41 15.74 -3.38
C GLN A 98 -17.38 16.30 -4.41
N GLY A 99 -18.35 15.47 -4.80
CA GLY A 99 -19.33 15.79 -5.85
C GLY A 99 -20.05 14.53 -6.34
N GLY A 100 -20.88 14.67 -7.37
CA GLY A 100 -21.59 13.53 -7.96
C GLY A 100 -20.64 12.59 -8.71
N PHE A 101 -20.26 11.46 -8.10
CA PHE A 101 -19.42 10.43 -8.72
C PHE A 101 -20.15 9.10 -8.82
N GLY A 102 -20.01 8.43 -9.97
CA GLY A 102 -20.32 7.01 -10.09
C GLY A 102 -19.27 6.17 -9.36
N GLY A 103 -19.69 5.03 -8.82
CA GLY A 103 -18.79 4.06 -8.20
C GLY A 103 -18.18 3.11 -9.22
N ALA A 104 -16.96 2.65 -8.94
CA ALA A 104 -16.31 1.56 -9.64
C ALA A 104 -15.62 0.62 -8.64
N ALA A 105 -15.66 -0.69 -8.90
CA ALA A 105 -14.90 -1.63 -8.08
C ALA A 105 -13.41 -1.58 -8.44
N CYS A 106 -12.58 -1.80 -7.43
CA CYS A 106 -11.16 -2.03 -7.62
C CYS A 106 -10.89 -3.53 -7.53
N LEU A 107 -10.44 -4.11 -8.63
CA LEU A 107 -10.10 -5.54 -8.73
C LEU A 107 -8.59 -5.72 -8.60
N PHE A 108 -8.20 -6.73 -7.84
CA PHE A 108 -6.81 -7.09 -7.57
C PHE A 108 -6.50 -8.52 -8.07
N PRO A 109 -5.24 -8.98 -8.07
CA PRO A 109 -4.90 -10.32 -8.52
C PRO A 109 -5.67 -11.39 -7.74
N GLY A 110 -6.36 -12.27 -8.48
CA GLY A 110 -7.23 -13.32 -7.92
C GLY A 110 -8.71 -12.95 -7.83
N ASP A 111 -9.06 -11.67 -7.93
CA ASP A 111 -10.46 -11.24 -7.96
C ASP A 111 -11.11 -11.59 -9.31
N ALA A 112 -12.31 -12.17 -9.24
CA ALA A 112 -13.13 -12.44 -10.41
C ALA A 112 -13.51 -11.14 -11.14
N ASP A 113 -13.72 -11.24 -12.45
CA ASP A 113 -14.32 -10.14 -13.19
C ASP A 113 -15.76 -9.91 -12.69
N ILE A 114 -16.15 -8.63 -12.63
CA ILE A 114 -17.49 -8.22 -12.24
C ILE A 114 -18.16 -7.48 -13.39
N GLU A 115 -19.48 -7.55 -13.45
CA GLU A 115 -20.26 -6.72 -14.36
C GLU A 115 -20.37 -5.28 -13.82
N GLY A 116 -20.22 -4.31 -14.72
CA GLY A 116 -20.28 -2.87 -14.41
C GLY A 116 -18.90 -2.18 -14.34
N PRO A 117 -18.86 -0.91 -13.91
CA PRO A 117 -17.62 -0.15 -13.84
C PRO A 117 -16.63 -0.78 -12.86
N SER A 118 -15.47 -1.16 -13.37
CA SER A 118 -14.38 -1.67 -12.56
C SER A 118 -13.02 -1.30 -13.16
N ALA A 119 -12.00 -1.28 -12.33
CA ALA A 119 -10.62 -1.12 -12.73
C ALA A 119 -9.77 -2.21 -12.09
N ARG A 120 -8.85 -2.79 -12.85
CA ARG A 120 -7.95 -3.85 -12.38
C ARG A 120 -6.56 -3.30 -12.14
N TYR A 121 -5.99 -3.64 -10.99
CA TYR A 121 -4.65 -3.27 -10.58
C TYR A 121 -3.80 -4.52 -10.33
N GLU A 122 -2.50 -4.41 -10.56
CA GLU A 122 -1.56 -5.53 -10.38
C GLU A 122 -0.94 -5.54 -8.98
N ALA A 123 -0.80 -4.36 -8.37
CA ALA A 123 -0.20 -4.20 -7.06
C ALA A 123 -0.79 -3.01 -6.32
N TYR A 124 -0.58 -3.00 -5.01
CA TYR A 124 -1.06 -1.96 -4.12
C TYR A 124 -0.19 -1.85 -2.87
N LYS A 125 -0.31 -0.70 -2.20
CA LYS A 125 0.15 -0.47 -0.83
C LYS A 125 -1.05 -0.14 0.02
N GLU A 126 -1.21 -0.86 1.12
CA GLU A 126 -2.28 -0.61 2.08
C GLU A 126 -1.93 0.59 2.97
N LEU A 127 -2.95 1.39 3.26
CA LEU A 127 -2.89 2.59 4.09
C LEU A 127 -4.07 2.55 5.05
N THR A 128 -3.89 3.04 6.28
CA THR A 128 -4.97 3.15 7.25
C THR A 128 -5.07 4.60 7.70
N THR A 129 -6.28 5.16 7.62
CA THR A 129 -6.54 6.54 8.06
C THR A 129 -6.56 6.63 9.59
N GLN A 130 -6.51 7.83 10.15
CA GLN A 130 -6.70 8.03 11.60
C GLN A 130 -8.11 7.66 12.07
N SER A 131 -9.08 7.65 11.15
CA SER A 131 -10.43 7.15 11.40
C SER A 131 -10.58 5.63 11.28
N GLY A 132 -9.50 4.91 10.95
CA GLY A 132 -9.49 3.45 10.81
C GLY A 132 -10.02 2.94 9.47
N ASP A 133 -10.23 3.83 8.49
CA ASP A 133 -10.62 3.42 7.14
C ASP A 133 -9.41 2.83 6.41
N GLU A 134 -9.62 1.71 5.71
CA GLU A 134 -8.57 1.00 4.97
C GLU A 134 -8.57 1.43 3.51
N PHE A 135 -7.45 1.98 3.05
CA PHE A 135 -7.22 2.36 1.66
C PHE A 135 -6.14 1.51 1.01
N ARG A 136 -6.19 1.45 -0.32
CA ARG A 136 -5.13 0.93 -1.18
C ARG A 136 -4.74 1.97 -2.20
N ARG A 137 -3.49 2.43 -2.14
CA ARG A 137 -2.86 3.09 -3.28
C ARG A 137 -2.49 2.01 -4.28
N SER A 138 -3.15 1.99 -5.43
CA SER A 138 -3.16 0.88 -6.38
C SER A 138 -2.56 1.32 -7.72
N TRP A 139 -1.82 0.41 -8.37
CA TRP A 139 -1.15 0.68 -9.64
C TRP A 139 -1.00 -0.57 -10.51
N THR A 140 -0.59 -0.35 -11.75
CA THR A 140 -0.24 -1.37 -12.74
C THR A 140 1.23 -1.17 -13.13
N GLY A 141 1.98 -2.25 -13.34
CA GLY A 141 3.41 -2.24 -13.61
C GLY A 141 4.27 -1.91 -12.39
N ASP A 142 5.45 -1.32 -12.64
CA ASP A 142 6.35 -0.90 -11.56
C ASP A 142 5.86 0.38 -10.87
N GLU A 143 5.89 0.38 -9.54
CA GLU A 143 5.34 1.47 -8.72
C GLU A 143 5.98 2.83 -9.00
N LEU A 144 7.30 2.88 -9.21
CA LEU A 144 8.07 4.12 -9.36
C LEU A 144 8.04 4.67 -10.79
N THR A 145 7.55 3.87 -11.74
CA THR A 145 7.35 4.30 -13.13
C THR A 145 5.89 4.25 -13.57
N SER A 146 4.96 3.90 -12.68
CA SER A 146 3.55 3.78 -13.03
C SER A 146 2.96 5.13 -13.46
N THR A 147 2.06 5.13 -14.45
CA THR A 147 1.47 6.35 -15.03
C THR A 147 0.43 7.01 -14.14
N GLY A 148 -0.04 6.32 -13.09
CA GLY A 148 -0.98 6.88 -12.14
C GLY A 148 -1.23 5.95 -10.96
N PHE A 149 -1.91 6.48 -9.96
CA PHE A 149 -2.38 5.71 -8.82
C PHE A 149 -3.87 5.92 -8.62
N ALA A 150 -4.58 4.84 -8.32
CA ALA A 150 -5.93 4.93 -7.80
C ALA A 150 -5.91 4.75 -6.29
N ILE A 151 -6.78 5.48 -5.59
CA ILE A 151 -7.02 5.27 -4.17
C ILE A 151 -8.34 4.52 -4.03
N CYS A 152 -8.24 3.24 -3.67
CA CYS A 152 -9.38 2.38 -3.42
C CYS A 152 -9.66 2.32 -1.93
N HIS A 153 -10.93 2.31 -1.55
CA HIS A 153 -11.39 2.22 -0.17
C HIS A 153 -12.09 0.89 0.07
N LYS A 154 -11.76 0.23 1.18
CA LYS A 154 -12.44 -0.99 1.59
C LYS A 154 -13.78 -0.66 2.24
N THR A 155 -14.82 -1.31 1.77
CA THR A 155 -16.16 -1.26 2.36
C THR A 155 -16.65 -2.68 2.65
N GLN A 156 -17.85 -2.81 3.18
CA GLN A 156 -18.52 -4.11 3.31
C GLN A 156 -18.72 -4.83 1.96
N TYR A 157 -18.69 -4.10 0.84
CA TYR A 157 -18.86 -4.65 -0.51
C TYR A 157 -17.53 -4.92 -1.22
N GLY A 158 -16.40 -4.83 -0.50
CA GLY A 158 -15.07 -4.95 -1.06
C GLY A 158 -14.42 -3.60 -1.36
N TRP A 159 -13.44 -3.61 -2.26
CA TRP A 159 -12.64 -2.43 -2.60
C TRP A 159 -13.26 -1.64 -3.74
N GLY A 160 -13.35 -0.32 -3.60
CA GLY A 160 -13.90 0.53 -4.66
C GLY A 160 -13.46 1.98 -4.58
N ALA A 161 -13.79 2.73 -5.62
CA ALA A 161 -13.65 4.17 -5.73
C ALA A 161 -14.99 4.79 -6.17
N PRO A 162 -15.31 6.05 -5.81
CA PRO A 162 -14.54 6.93 -4.93
C PRO A 162 -14.48 6.43 -3.48
N THR A 163 -13.63 7.07 -2.68
CA THR A 163 -13.58 6.80 -1.23
C THR A 163 -14.76 7.45 -0.51
N LEU A 164 -14.93 7.14 0.77
CA LEU A 164 -15.95 7.81 1.60
C LEU A 164 -15.67 9.31 1.78
N TYR A 165 -14.49 9.81 1.42
CA TYR A 165 -14.12 11.24 1.50
C TYR A 165 -14.19 11.96 0.16
N GLY A 166 -14.53 11.24 -0.92
CA GLY A 166 -14.52 11.75 -2.29
C GLY A 166 -13.58 10.97 -3.20
N HIS A 167 -13.44 11.47 -4.43
CA HIS A 167 -12.44 10.98 -5.37
C HIS A 167 -11.06 11.53 -4.97
N ILE A 168 -10.15 10.62 -4.60
CA ILE A 168 -8.78 10.98 -4.23
C ILE A 168 -7.85 10.60 -5.37
N ALA A 169 -7.05 11.56 -5.84
CA ALA A 169 -6.08 11.36 -6.90
C ALA A 169 -4.68 11.77 -6.46
N PHE A 170 -3.69 10.94 -6.80
CA PHE A 170 -2.28 11.26 -6.71
C PHE A 170 -1.77 11.62 -8.10
N ILE A 171 -1.38 12.87 -8.27
CA ILE A 171 -0.74 13.35 -9.49
C ILE A 171 0.76 13.38 -9.23
N THR A 172 1.51 12.55 -9.94
CA THR A 172 2.95 12.37 -9.75
C THR A 172 3.70 12.55 -11.07
N PRO A 173 4.97 12.96 -11.05
CA PRO A 173 5.82 12.88 -12.23
C PRO A 173 5.99 11.43 -12.71
N ALA A 174 6.38 11.25 -13.98
CA ALA A 174 6.56 9.94 -14.59
C ALA A 174 7.60 9.07 -13.86
N VAL A 175 8.67 9.70 -13.37
CA VAL A 175 9.65 9.09 -12.47
C VAL A 175 9.48 9.72 -11.11
N LYS A 176 9.21 8.89 -10.11
CA LYS A 176 8.93 9.33 -8.73
C LYS A 176 9.86 8.61 -7.75
N SER A 177 10.13 9.28 -6.63
CA SER A 177 10.94 8.71 -5.56
C SER A 177 10.08 7.99 -4.53
N ARG A 178 10.67 7.02 -3.83
CA ARG A 178 10.04 6.36 -2.68
C ARG A 178 9.59 7.37 -1.61
N ALA A 179 10.48 8.31 -1.27
CA ALA A 179 10.21 9.34 -0.26
C ALA A 179 9.01 10.24 -0.61
N MET A 180 8.83 10.57 -1.90
CA MET A 180 7.66 11.31 -2.36
C MET A 180 6.37 10.54 -2.10
N LEU A 181 6.33 9.26 -2.47
CA LEU A 181 5.15 8.42 -2.25
C LEU A 181 4.88 8.20 -0.76
N ASP A 182 5.91 7.99 0.05
CA ASP A 182 5.76 7.83 1.48
C ASP A 182 5.25 9.12 2.16
N GLU A 183 5.67 10.30 1.70
CA GLU A 183 5.12 11.59 2.18
C GLU A 183 3.64 11.74 1.78
N MET A 184 3.27 11.39 0.56
CA MET A 184 1.87 11.44 0.10
C MET A 184 0.99 10.44 0.86
N ASP A 185 1.51 9.23 1.08
CA ASP A 185 0.87 8.18 1.86
C ASP A 185 0.67 8.61 3.33
N ALA A 186 1.65 9.30 3.92
CA ALA A 186 1.55 9.84 5.27
C ALA A 186 0.47 10.93 5.39
N ILE A 187 0.36 11.83 4.40
CA ILE A 187 -0.71 12.83 4.35
C ILE A 187 -2.07 12.13 4.26
N LEU A 188 -2.22 11.14 3.38
CA LEU A 188 -3.49 10.42 3.22
C LEU A 188 -3.84 9.58 4.46
N SER A 189 -2.85 8.98 5.12
CA SER A 189 -3.05 8.22 6.37
C SER A 189 -3.42 9.12 7.56
N SER A 190 -3.11 10.43 7.48
CA SER A 190 -3.51 11.40 8.50
C SER A 190 -4.99 11.76 8.47
N LEU A 191 -5.71 11.32 7.43
CA LEU A 191 -7.09 11.69 7.20
C LEU A 191 -7.98 11.25 8.37
N LYS A 192 -8.81 12.17 8.84
CA LYS A 192 -9.70 11.95 9.96
C LYS A 192 -11.07 12.57 9.71
N LYS A 193 -12.12 11.79 9.91
CA LYS A 193 -13.52 12.25 9.94
C LYS A 193 -13.77 13.15 11.15
N ILE A 194 -14.51 14.25 10.95
CA ILE A 194 -14.87 15.23 12.00
C ILE A 194 -16.37 15.46 12.07
#